data_AF-A0AAU0MBZ5-F1
#
_entry.id   AF-A0AAU0MBZ5-F1
#
_cell.length_a   1.000
_cell.length_b   1.000
_cell.length_c   1.000
_cell.angle_alpha   90.00
_cell.angle_beta   90.00
_cell.angle_gamma   90.00
#
_symmetry.space_group_name_H-M   'P 1'
#
loop_
_entity.id
_entity.type
_entity.pdbx_description
1 polymer ?
#
loop_
_entity_poly.entity_id
_entity_poly.type
_entity_poly.pdbx_seq_one_letter_code
_entity_poly.pdbx_strand_id
1 'polypeptide(L)'
;MTPVSDITRPALMREHLGAALRSERVTQGKTLRDVSRRAGVSLGYLSEVERGQKEASSELLAAICGALNVPMSHVIGDVAERMAVTERNITPLPLRPPQATATAA
;
A
#
# COMPACT_ATOMS: atom_id res chain seq x y z
N MET A 1 -10.60 21.00 -21.50
CA MET A 1 -10.67 20.99 -20.02
C MET A 1 -10.33 19.59 -19.56
N THR A 2 -9.04 19.28 -19.44
CA THR A 2 -8.58 18.00 -18.88
C THR A 2 -8.95 17.95 -17.41
N PRO A 3 -9.57 16.86 -16.91
CA PRO A 3 -9.82 16.76 -15.49
C PRO A 3 -8.49 16.76 -14.75
N VAL A 4 -8.33 17.68 -13.81
CA VAL A 4 -7.26 17.67 -12.79
C VAL A 4 -7.58 16.50 -11.87
N SER A 5 -7.33 15.29 -12.32
CA SER A 5 -7.52 14.09 -11.51
C SER A 5 -6.18 13.69 -10.92
N ASP A 6 -6.09 13.90 -9.61
CA ASP A 6 -5.34 13.07 -8.66
C ASP A 6 -3.88 13.42 -8.31
N ILE A 7 -3.56 14.72 -8.12
CA ILE A 7 -2.20 15.15 -7.71
C ILE A 7 -2.00 15.11 -6.18
N THR A 8 -2.93 14.58 -5.37
CA THR A 8 -2.80 14.66 -3.90
C THR A 8 -3.57 13.60 -3.11
N ARG A 9 -3.86 12.42 -3.66
CA ARG A 9 -4.29 11.33 -2.77
C ARG A 9 -3.05 10.75 -2.10
N PRO A 10 -2.90 10.87 -0.77
CA PRO A 10 -1.77 10.27 -0.08
C PRO A 10 -1.78 8.77 -0.39
N ALA A 11 -0.62 8.21 -0.71
CA ALA A 11 -0.51 6.78 -0.97
C ALA A 11 -0.83 6.02 0.32
N LEU A 12 -1.91 5.25 0.32
CA LEU A 12 -2.41 4.62 1.53
C LEU A 12 -1.70 3.29 1.73
N MET A 13 -1.31 3.01 2.98
CA MET A 13 -0.59 1.77 3.31
C MET A 13 -1.33 0.52 2.82
N ARG A 14 -2.67 0.50 2.90
CA ARG A 14 -3.48 -0.63 2.41
C ARG A 14 -3.32 -0.92 0.91
N GLU A 15 -3.00 0.08 0.09
CA GLU A 15 -2.80 -0.09 -1.35
C GLU A 15 -1.48 -0.79 -1.63
N HIS A 16 -0.40 -0.35 -0.98
CA HIS A 16 0.90 -1.00 -1.05
C HIS A 16 0.90 -2.40 -0.45
N LEU A 17 0.21 -2.58 0.68
CA LEU A 17 0.02 -3.87 1.34
C LEU A 17 -0.76 -4.84 0.46
N GLY A 18 -1.88 -4.40 -0.12
CA GLY A 18 -2.66 -5.21 -1.06
C GLY A 18 -1.83 -5.64 -2.27
N ALA A 19 -1.05 -4.73 -2.83
CA ALA A 19 -0.16 -5.01 -3.96
C ALA A 19 0.97 -6.00 -3.60
N ALA A 20 1.56 -5.89 -2.40
CA ALA A 20 2.58 -6.82 -1.91
C ALA A 20 2.01 -8.23 -1.73
N LEU A 21 0.86 -8.36 -1.06
CA LEU A 21 0.17 -9.65 -0.88
C LEU A 21 -0.22 -10.30 -2.21
N ARG A 22 -0.72 -9.50 -3.15
CA ARG A 22 -1.04 -9.96 -4.52
C ARG A 22 0.20 -10.45 -5.24
N SER A 23 1.31 -9.72 -5.15
CA SER A 23 2.58 -10.06 -5.78
C SER A 23 3.10 -11.40 -5.29
N GLU A 24 3.09 -11.60 -3.97
CA GLU A 24 3.48 -12.86 -3.34
C GLU A 24 2.58 -14.02 -3.82
N ARG A 25 1.25 -13.82 -3.80
CA ARG A 25 0.29 -14.82 -4.24
C ARG A 25 0.52 -15.25 -5.70
N VAL A 26 0.69 -14.27 -6.60
CA VAL A 26 0.86 -14.52 -8.04
C VAL A 26 2.21 -15.19 -8.32
N THR A 27 3.28 -14.77 -7.64
CA THR A 27 4.62 -15.37 -7.77
C THR A 27 4.60 -16.84 -7.37
N GLN A 28 3.80 -17.21 -6.36
CA GLN A 28 3.58 -18.60 -5.95
C GLN A 28 2.61 -19.39 -6.84
N GLY A 29 2.02 -18.76 -7.89
CA GLY A 29 1.02 -19.39 -8.75
C GLY A 29 -0.30 -19.73 -8.06
N LYS A 30 -0.58 -19.16 -6.87
CA LYS A 30 -1.79 -19.45 -6.09
C LYS A 30 -2.98 -18.63 -6.59
N THR A 31 -4.16 -19.24 -6.65
CA THR A 31 -5.39 -18.49 -6.97
C THR A 31 -5.92 -17.75 -5.73
N LEU A 32 -6.75 -16.73 -5.94
CA LEU A 32 -7.48 -16.08 -4.84
C LEU A 32 -8.27 -17.10 -4.01
N ARG A 33 -8.88 -18.10 -4.65
CA ARG A 33 -9.68 -19.14 -3.99
C ARG A 33 -8.83 -20.05 -3.11
N ASP A 34 -7.57 -20.30 -3.47
CA ASP A 34 -6.67 -21.15 -2.66
C ASP A 34 -6.27 -20.43 -1.38
N VAL A 35 -5.89 -19.16 -1.50
CA VAL A 35 -5.45 -18.34 -0.37
C VAL A 35 -6.63 -18.00 0.54
N SER A 36 -7.76 -17.56 -0.01
CA SER A 36 -8.92 -17.15 0.80
C SER A 36 -9.44 -18.30 1.66
N ARG A 37 -9.48 -19.51 1.11
CA ARG A 37 -9.91 -20.72 1.83
C ARG A 37 -8.96 -21.07 2.97
N ARG A 38 -7.65 -20.99 2.75
CA ARG A 38 -6.63 -21.26 3.78
C ARG A 38 -6.60 -20.19 4.86
N ALA A 39 -6.81 -18.93 4.48
CA ALA A 39 -6.83 -17.79 5.40
C ALA A 39 -8.17 -17.66 6.15
N GLY A 40 -9.19 -18.47 5.83
CA GLY A 40 -10.50 -18.40 6.49
C GLY A 40 -11.29 -17.13 6.15
N VAL A 41 -11.04 -16.51 4.99
CA VAL A 41 -11.73 -15.29 4.53
C VAL A 41 -12.49 -15.54 3.23
N SER A 42 -13.45 -14.66 2.94
CA SER A 42 -14.16 -14.73 1.66
C SER A 42 -13.23 -14.35 0.49
N LEU A 43 -13.47 -14.95 -0.68
CA LEU A 43 -12.72 -14.62 -1.90
C LEU A 43 -12.87 -13.14 -2.27
N GLY A 44 -14.09 -12.61 -2.13
CA GLY A 44 -14.38 -11.19 -2.37
C GLY A 44 -13.58 -10.27 -1.44
N TYR A 45 -13.52 -10.61 -0.15
CA TYR A 45 -12.75 -9.84 0.82
C TYR A 45 -11.25 -9.83 0.48
N LEU A 46 -10.65 -10.99 0.18
CA LEU A 46 -9.24 -11.05 -0.24
C LEU A 46 -8.99 -10.23 -1.51
N SER A 47 -9.93 -10.26 -2.47
CA SER A 47 -9.85 -9.46 -3.69
C SER A 47 -9.92 -7.95 -3.41
N GLU A 48 -10.76 -7.50 -2.47
CA GLU A 48 -10.80 -6.10 -2.05
C GLU A 48 -9.52 -5.68 -1.33
N VAL A 49 -8.98 -6.53 -0.46
CA VAL A 49 -7.70 -6.30 0.24
C VAL A 49 -6.55 -6.16 -0.77
N GLU A 50 -6.41 -7.09 -1.71
CA GLU A 50 -5.36 -7.02 -2.75
C GLU A 50 -5.44 -5.79 -3.65
N ARG A 51 -6.62 -5.18 -3.76
CA ARG A 51 -6.85 -3.94 -4.52
C ARG A 51 -6.74 -2.69 -3.66
N GLY A 52 -6.40 -2.80 -2.37
CA GLY A 52 -6.31 -1.67 -1.45
C GLY A 52 -7.67 -1.01 -1.15
N GLN A 53 -8.77 -1.75 -1.30
CA GLN A 53 -10.13 -1.22 -1.06
C GLN A 53 -10.60 -1.43 0.37
N LYS A 54 -9.93 -2.29 1.14
CA LYS A 54 -10.25 -2.59 2.53
C LYS A 54 -9.02 -2.47 3.41
N GLU A 55 -9.24 -1.97 4.62
CA GLU A 55 -8.29 -2.13 5.72
C GLU A 55 -8.42 -3.57 6.23
N ALA A 56 -7.29 -4.27 6.38
CA ALA A 56 -7.23 -5.59 6.98
C ALA A 56 -6.72 -5.46 8.41
N SER A 57 -7.37 -6.15 9.36
CA SER A 57 -6.86 -6.20 10.73
C SER A 57 -5.55 -6.99 10.79
N SER A 58 -4.78 -6.80 11.86
CA SER A 58 -3.52 -7.53 12.08
C SER A 58 -3.72 -9.05 12.08
N GLU A 59 -4.83 -9.54 12.63
CA GLU A 59 -5.19 -10.95 12.65
C GLU A 59 -5.47 -11.49 11.24
N LEU A 60 -6.20 -10.73 10.42
CA LEU A 60 -6.49 -11.12 9.03
C LEU A 60 -5.22 -11.09 8.17
N LEU A 61 -4.35 -10.11 8.38
CA LEU A 61 -3.04 -10.07 7.72
C LEU A 61 -2.18 -11.26 8.10
N ALA A 62 -2.14 -11.63 9.38
CA ALA A 62 -1.43 -12.82 9.83
C ALA A 62 -1.99 -14.10 9.18
N ALA A 63 -3.32 -14.23 9.08
CA ALA A 63 -3.96 -15.36 8.42
C ALA A 63 -3.62 -15.45 6.91
N ILE A 64 -3.62 -14.31 6.21
CA ILE A 64 -3.25 -14.26 4.78
C ILE A 64 -1.76 -14.59 4.59
N CYS A 65 -0.87 -14.01 5.41
CA CYS A 65 0.56 -14.32 5.37
C CYS A 65 0.82 -15.81 5.64
N GLY A 66 0.11 -16.40 6.62
CA GLY A 66 0.14 -17.83 6.90
C GLY A 66 -0.33 -18.68 5.71
N ALA A 67 -1.44 -18.31 5.06
CA ALA A 67 -1.92 -19.00 3.86
C ALA A 67 -0.94 -18.93 2.66
N LEU A 68 -0.16 -17.84 2.61
CA LEU A 68 0.92 -17.63 1.65
C LEU A 68 2.24 -18.28 2.08
N ASN A 69 2.38 -18.80 3.30
CA ASN A 69 3.64 -19.28 3.86
C ASN A 69 4.76 -18.22 3.79
N VAL A 70 4.42 -16.95 3.99
CA VAL A 70 5.38 -15.84 3.98
C VAL A 70 5.42 -15.20 5.37
N PRO A 71 6.62 -14.85 5.91
CA PRO A 71 6.71 -14.10 7.15
C PRO A 71 6.09 -12.71 7.00
N MET A 72 5.34 -12.24 8.00
CA MET A 72 4.75 -10.89 7.98
C MET A 72 5.82 -9.80 7.84
N SER A 73 6.99 -9.97 8.46
CA SER A 73 8.11 -9.03 8.35
C SER A 73 8.60 -8.86 6.91
N HIS A 74 8.58 -9.92 6.10
CA HIS A 74 8.96 -9.86 4.70
C HIS A 74 7.96 -9.01 3.89
N VAL A 75 6.66 -9.23 4.11
CA VAL A 75 5.59 -8.44 3.46
C VAL A 75 5.70 -6.96 3.86
N ILE A 76 5.90 -6.67 5.13
CA ILE A 76 6.03 -5.29 5.61
C ILE A 76 7.31 -4.61 5.06
N GLY A 77 8.41 -5.36 4.91
CA GLY A 77 9.62 -4.85 4.25
C GLY A 77 9.36 -4.42 2.81
N ASP A 78 8.71 -5.27 2.00
CA ASP A 78 8.31 -4.94 0.63
C ASP A 78 7.36 -3.72 0.58
N VAL A 79 6.41 -3.64 1.51
CA VAL A 79 5.52 -2.47 1.63
C VAL A 79 6.30 -1.19 1.90
N ALA A 80 7.26 -1.22 2.83
CA ALA A 80 8.08 -0.05 3.16
C ALA A 80 8.91 0.40 1.95
N GLU A 81 9.49 -0.53 1.19
CA GLU A 81 10.24 -0.21 -0.03
C GLU A 81 9.34 0.42 -1.10
N ARG A 82 8.15 -0.15 -1.34
CA ARG A 82 7.17 0.40 -2.29
C ARG A 82 6.72 1.81 -1.90
N MET A 83 6.44 2.03 -0.63
CA MET A 83 6.05 3.34 -0.11
C MET A 83 7.17 4.36 -0.29
N ALA A 84 8.42 4.00 0.03
CA ALA A 84 9.57 4.89 -0.14
C ALA A 84 9.76 5.31 -1.61
N VAL A 85 9.49 4.42 -2.57
CA VAL A 85 9.51 4.78 -4.01
C VAL A 85 8.41 5.79 -4.33
N THR A 86 7.19 5.58 -3.84
CA THR A 86 6.09 6.52 -4.08
C THR A 86 6.34 7.88 -3.43
N GLU A 87 6.86 7.92 -2.20
CA GLU A 87 7.20 9.16 -1.50
C GLU A 87 8.25 9.99 -2.23
N ARG A 88 9.27 9.35 -2.82
CA ARG A 88 10.29 10.03 -3.64
C ARG A 88 9.70 10.67 -4.90
N ASN A 89 8.59 10.15 -5.40
CA ASN A 89 7.91 10.66 -6.60
C ASN A 89 6.94 11.82 -6.27
N ILE A 90 6.76 12.16 -4.98
CA ILE A 90 6.01 13.34 -4.57
C ILE A 90 6.98 14.53 -4.61
N THR A 91 6.92 15.33 -5.67
CA THR A 91 7.66 16.61 -5.75
C THR A 91 7.25 17.48 -4.57
N PRO A 92 8.16 17.83 -3.64
CA PRO A 92 7.84 18.79 -2.59
C PRO A 92 7.45 20.11 -3.25
N LEU A 93 6.28 20.65 -2.91
CA LEU A 93 5.93 22.01 -3.33
C LEU A 93 7.04 22.95 -2.83
N PRO A 94 7.69 23.74 -3.70
CA PRO A 94 8.72 24.67 -3.24
C PRO A 94 8.07 25.65 -2.28
N LEU A 95 8.38 25.51 -0.99
CA LEU A 95 8.01 26.50 0.01
C LEU A 95 8.82 27.75 -0.29
N ARG A 96 8.16 28.84 -0.68
CA ARG A 96 8.80 30.15 -0.79
C ARG A 96 9.43 30.45 0.58
N PRO A 97 10.75 30.66 0.68
CA PRO A 97 11.36 30.97 1.96
C PRO A 97 10.70 32.24 2.52
N PRO A 98 10.49 32.33 3.85
CA PRO A 98 9.91 33.51 4.47
C PRO A 98 10.77 34.71 4.08
N GLN A 99 10.16 35.70 3.42
CA GLN A 99 10.87 36.91 3.08
C GLN A 99 11.24 37.60 4.39
N ALA A 100 12.53 37.63 4.71
CA ALA A 100 13.04 38.44 5.79
C ALA A 100 12.56 39.86 5.53
N THR A 101 11.69 40.36 6.40
CA THR A 101 11.29 41.77 6.42
C THR A 101 12.56 42.58 6.59
N ALA A 102 13.01 43.22 5.52
CA ALA A 102 14.07 44.20 5.56
C ALA A 102 13.59 45.35 6.46
N THR A 103 14.04 45.37 7.71
CA THR A 103 13.96 46.56 8.55
C THR A 103 15.05 47.51 8.05
N ALA A 104 14.67 48.43 7.18
CA ALA A 104 15.50 49.57 6.79
C ALA A 104 15.58 50.54 7.97
N ALA A 105 16.80 50.90 8.35
CA ALA A 105 17.14 51.98 9.27
C ALA A 105 17.15 53.34 8.54
#